data_AF-A0A5B8MXN9-F1
#
_entry.id   AF-A0A5B8MXN9-F1
#
_cell.length_a   1.000
_cell.length_b   1.000
_cell.length_c   1.000
_cell.angle_alpha   90.00
_cell.angle_beta   90.00
_cell.angle_gamma   90.00
#
_symmetry.space_group_name_H-M   'P 1'
#
loop_
_entity.id
_entity.type
_entity.pdbx_description
1 polymer ?
#
loop_
_entity_poly.entity_id
_entity_poly.type
_entity_poly.pdbx_seq_one_letter_code
_entity_poly.pdbx_strand_id
1 'polypeptide(L)'
;MVSAQSSRASSRGSTSHRYRTVSKGSEVDESLFGSTKPGARTMSKGTKKKVQIESIHTAQPTFPIESLENVTISGSDLHRMRGSSNILSPEQVAAIKKAKMAAREKELAQSKLRKQQMLKLEEERKKRMPPTETERLKLLSDQKTLSRAEYLQQEEHDDVKSMNRMLLYAKCVTIRDQQIMDKQRMMEAEEEEERKMDLVMEIERIKALQAYGEREVQRAAERKRGAQILNMQIQEREKDRIRLEELRDQEREHMLAEIDRMKAEEKKRVLEKKDQGRRMLEEVAASNREQIERKKLIKIAEEEEDRRITRYLKEKDAKEQALLQEKERIAKEKELETARLRAQQEKVKDRQAELDELRARRAQEAYEREWREKERREIERVRKIHKDLAESRESQKQYKLKQLADMAAMEELDFKRIIQANRAKDKEENHAHLQQMEIRTNHRDELLAQIQANEEFRGKERKEYLEEGKKLRQQHLEEKMKLEHIKSRKLKELEELGVPDKYRAELERKRVLELNVTSG
;
A
#
# COMPACT_ATOMS: atom_id res chain seq x y z
N MET A 1 -21.41 24.42 -7.23
CA MET A 1 -21.14 25.03 -5.90
C MET A 1 -21.06 23.87 -4.92
N VAL A 2 -20.02 23.69 -4.09
CA VAL A 2 -18.95 24.61 -3.67
C VAL A 2 -17.55 23.94 -3.79
N SER A 3 -16.51 24.73 -4.06
CA SER A 3 -15.07 24.37 -4.12
C SER A 3 -14.51 24.03 -2.71
N ALA A 4 -13.33 23.45 -2.45
CA ALA A 4 -12.19 22.85 -3.18
C ALA A 4 -11.57 21.77 -2.22
N GLN A 5 -10.39 21.15 -2.31
CA GLN A 5 -9.13 21.22 -3.10
C GLN A 5 -8.74 19.77 -3.51
N SER A 6 -8.03 19.45 -4.59
CA SER A 6 -6.76 19.90 -5.19
C SER A 6 -5.48 19.29 -4.60
N SER A 7 -4.93 18.30 -5.32
CA SER A 7 -3.56 17.76 -5.23
C SER A 7 -3.23 16.90 -3.98
N ARG A 8 -2.24 15.98 -4.03
CA ARG A 8 -1.22 15.75 -5.07
C ARG A 8 -0.78 14.28 -5.13
N ALA A 9 -0.63 13.75 -6.33
CA ALA A 9 0.09 12.50 -6.58
C ALA A 9 1.48 12.79 -7.16
N SER A 10 2.47 11.96 -6.83
CA SER A 10 3.82 11.97 -7.43
C SER A 10 4.45 10.58 -7.29
N SER A 11 4.52 9.77 -8.35
CA SER A 11 5.55 9.84 -9.39
C SER A 11 6.97 9.70 -8.84
N ARG A 12 7.40 8.46 -8.55
CA ARG A 12 8.82 8.13 -8.30
C ARG A 12 9.61 8.30 -9.60
N GLY A 13 10.33 9.42 -9.72
CA GLY A 13 11.15 9.74 -10.89
C GLY A 13 12.48 8.98 -10.92
N SER A 14 13.02 8.80 -12.13
CA SER A 14 14.28 8.08 -12.38
C SER A 14 15.51 8.77 -11.75
N THR A 15 16.37 7.98 -11.10
CA THR A 15 17.62 8.44 -10.47
C THR A 15 18.73 8.67 -11.52
N SER A 16 18.61 9.76 -12.27
CA SER A 16 19.65 10.23 -13.20
C SER A 16 20.99 10.43 -12.46
N HIS A 17 22.01 9.68 -12.87
CA HIS A 17 23.36 9.81 -12.33
C HIS A 17 23.97 11.16 -12.73
N ARG A 18 24.19 12.05 -11.75
CA ARG A 18 24.96 13.29 -11.94
C ARG A 18 26.39 13.11 -11.44
N TYR A 19 27.35 13.13 -12.36
CA TYR A 19 28.77 13.16 -12.03
C TYR A 19 29.13 14.41 -11.23
N ARG A 20 29.99 14.23 -10.22
CA ARG A 20 30.53 15.31 -9.39
C ARG A 20 31.62 16.05 -10.18
N THR A 21 31.33 17.24 -10.68
CA THR A 21 32.33 18.08 -11.37
C THR A 21 33.46 18.47 -10.40
N VAL A 22 34.67 18.00 -10.67
CA VAL A 22 35.89 18.40 -9.95
C VAL A 22 36.70 19.32 -10.87
N SER A 23 36.95 20.55 -10.41
CA SER A 23 37.55 21.68 -11.13
C SER A 23 36.71 22.32 -12.26
N LYS A 24 36.90 23.63 -12.42
CA LYS A 24 36.58 24.42 -13.62
C LYS A 24 37.90 25.10 -14.02
N GLY A 25 38.53 24.64 -15.09
CA GLY A 25 39.85 25.14 -15.52
C GLY A 25 40.78 24.00 -15.93
N SER A 26 40.61 23.54 -17.16
CA SER A 26 41.46 22.55 -17.81
C SER A 26 41.38 22.78 -19.32
N GLU A 27 42.00 23.85 -19.81
CA GLU A 27 42.21 24.04 -21.24
C GLU A 27 43.24 22.99 -21.70
N VAL A 28 42.76 21.92 -22.33
CA VAL A 28 43.61 20.90 -22.94
C VAL A 28 44.02 21.43 -24.32
N ASP A 29 45.30 21.74 -24.48
CA ASP A 29 45.87 22.18 -25.75
C ASP A 29 45.98 20.99 -26.72
N GLU A 30 45.09 20.96 -27.72
CA GLU A 30 45.05 19.89 -28.74
C GLU A 30 46.20 19.98 -29.77
N SER A 31 47.12 20.94 -29.68
CA SER A 31 48.24 21.09 -30.63
C SER A 31 49.32 20.01 -30.52
N LEU A 32 49.28 19.13 -29.51
CA LEU A 32 50.36 18.17 -29.22
C LEU A 32 50.46 16.97 -30.20
N PHE A 33 49.47 16.75 -31.07
CA PHE A 33 49.44 15.60 -32.00
C PHE A 33 49.48 16.00 -33.48
N GLY A 34 50.54 16.71 -33.88
CA GLY A 34 50.81 17.05 -35.28
C GLY A 34 51.16 15.84 -36.15
N SER A 35 50.26 15.46 -37.06
CA SER A 35 50.50 14.48 -38.12
C SER A 35 51.37 15.05 -39.26
N THR A 36 51.82 14.21 -40.20
CA THR A 36 52.93 14.56 -41.12
C THR A 36 52.55 14.71 -42.60
N LYS A 37 53.35 15.52 -43.31
CA LYS A 37 53.41 15.72 -44.78
C LYS A 37 52.35 16.73 -45.35
N PRO A 38 52.47 17.20 -46.61
CA PRO A 38 53.41 18.30 -46.87
C PRO A 38 52.92 19.42 -47.82
N GLY A 39 53.34 20.66 -47.54
CA GLY A 39 53.75 21.64 -48.57
C GLY A 39 52.66 22.36 -49.40
N ALA A 40 52.49 23.65 -49.12
CA ALA A 40 51.93 24.61 -50.08
C ALA A 40 52.66 25.97 -49.98
N ARG A 41 52.71 26.72 -51.08
CA ARG A 41 53.36 28.04 -51.19
C ARG A 41 52.42 29.15 -50.71
N THR A 42 52.96 30.22 -50.12
CA THR A 42 52.90 31.64 -50.60
C THR A 42 52.87 32.69 -49.46
N MET A 43 53.57 33.82 -49.68
CA MET A 43 53.24 35.22 -49.36
C MET A 43 52.55 35.57 -48.00
N SER A 44 52.98 36.56 -47.20
CA SER A 44 53.61 37.85 -47.56
C SER A 44 54.18 38.64 -46.35
N LYS A 45 54.87 39.77 -46.63
CA LYS A 45 55.05 41.01 -45.81
C LYS A 45 55.17 40.82 -44.27
N GLY A 46 56.35 40.88 -43.68
CA GLY A 46 57.07 42.14 -43.37
C GLY A 46 57.29 42.25 -41.84
N THR A 47 58.17 43.06 -41.25
CA THR A 47 59.10 44.09 -41.77
C THR A 47 60.44 44.02 -40.98
N LYS A 48 61.57 44.42 -41.58
CA LYS A 48 62.82 44.72 -40.86
C LYS A 48 63.52 45.94 -41.46
N LYS A 49 64.14 46.77 -40.61
CA LYS A 49 64.73 48.07 -40.97
C LYS A 49 66.06 47.90 -41.73
N LYS A 50 66.34 48.81 -42.67
CA LYS A 50 67.68 48.97 -43.28
C LYS A 50 68.68 49.46 -42.23
N VAL A 51 69.93 49.04 -42.40
CA VAL A 51 71.12 49.75 -41.90
C VAL A 51 71.82 50.35 -43.11
N GLN A 52 72.34 51.57 -43.00
CA GLN A 52 73.08 52.23 -44.08
C GLN A 52 74.52 51.68 -44.17
N ILE A 53 75.04 51.58 -45.39
CA ILE A 53 76.46 51.40 -45.67
C ILE A 53 76.81 52.51 -46.67
N GLU A 54 77.71 53.40 -46.27
CA GLU A 54 78.16 54.51 -47.11
C GLU A 54 79.35 54.07 -47.97
N SER A 55 79.33 54.45 -49.25
CA SER A 55 80.35 54.11 -50.24
C SER A 55 81.36 55.24 -50.37
N ILE A 56 82.61 55.02 -49.95
CA ILE A 56 83.71 55.96 -50.15
C ILE A 56 84.33 55.74 -51.54
N HIS A 57 84.54 56.82 -52.28
CA HIS A 57 85.08 56.79 -53.64
C HIS A 57 86.59 56.47 -53.68
N THR A 58 86.99 55.60 -54.60
CA THR A 58 88.38 55.45 -55.06
C THR A 58 88.56 56.13 -56.42
N ALA A 59 89.41 57.16 -56.47
CA ALA A 59 89.75 57.88 -57.70
C ALA A 59 90.96 57.26 -58.42
N GLN A 60 90.95 57.31 -59.74
CA GLN A 60 92.09 56.96 -60.61
C GLN A 60 93.04 58.17 -60.74
N PRO A 61 94.37 58.01 -60.62
CA PRO A 61 95.34 59.03 -61.00
C PRO A 61 95.82 58.83 -62.45
N THR A 62 95.48 59.75 -63.34
CA THR A 62 96.09 59.85 -64.68
C THR A 62 97.27 60.83 -64.66
N PHE A 63 98.39 60.48 -65.29
CA PHE A 63 99.50 61.40 -65.56
C PHE A 63 99.82 61.39 -67.07
N PRO A 64 100.07 62.57 -67.69
CA PRO A 64 100.42 62.68 -69.11
C PRO A 64 101.91 62.36 -69.37
N ILE A 65 102.25 62.16 -70.65
CA ILE A 65 103.60 61.93 -71.14
C ILE A 65 104.04 63.16 -71.94
N GLU A 66 105.17 63.79 -71.59
CA GLU A 66 105.93 64.60 -72.56
C GLU A 66 107.38 64.90 -72.14
N SER A 67 108.22 65.16 -73.15
CA SER A 67 109.61 65.66 -73.09
C SER A 67 110.69 64.85 -72.34
N LEU A 68 111.75 64.51 -73.09
CA LEU A 68 113.09 64.19 -72.56
C LEU A 68 113.89 65.49 -72.45
N GLU A 69 114.53 65.79 -71.31
CA GLU A 69 115.84 66.46 -71.30
C GLU A 69 116.56 66.38 -69.94
N ASN A 70 117.90 66.31 -70.00
CA ASN A 70 118.91 66.59 -68.95
C ASN A 70 118.61 66.22 -67.48
N VAL A 71 119.06 65.03 -67.07
CA VAL A 71 119.13 64.60 -65.66
C VAL A 71 120.26 65.33 -64.91
N THR A 72 119.94 66.42 -64.22
CA THR A 72 120.85 67.08 -63.27
C THR A 72 120.73 66.46 -61.89
N ILE A 73 121.72 65.67 -61.48
CA ILE A 73 121.75 65.06 -60.14
C ILE A 73 122.00 66.15 -59.09
N SER A 74 120.99 66.47 -58.28
CA SER A 74 121.12 67.40 -57.15
C SER A 74 122.12 66.86 -56.11
N GLY A 75 122.78 67.75 -55.37
CA GLY A 75 123.61 67.36 -54.22
C GLY A 75 122.84 66.54 -53.18
N SER A 76 121.52 66.75 -53.05
CA SER A 76 120.63 65.92 -52.23
C SER A 76 120.52 64.49 -52.75
N ASP A 77 120.45 64.31 -54.07
CA ASP A 77 120.34 63.00 -54.71
C ASP A 77 121.67 62.26 -54.75
N LEU A 78 122.78 62.99 -54.89
CA LEU A 78 124.12 62.42 -54.73
C LEU A 78 124.34 61.91 -53.29
N HIS A 79 123.83 62.63 -52.28
CA HIS A 79 123.82 62.16 -50.90
C HIS A 79 122.87 60.97 -50.67
N ARG A 80 121.68 60.99 -51.30
CA ARG A 80 120.70 59.89 -51.31
C ARG A 80 121.30 58.61 -51.90
N MET A 81 122.00 58.72 -53.02
CA MET A 81 122.72 57.64 -53.70
C MET A 81 123.84 57.08 -52.80
N ARG A 82 124.66 57.94 -52.19
CA ARG A 82 125.69 57.52 -51.22
C ARG A 82 125.09 56.78 -50.02
N GLY A 83 123.95 57.25 -49.49
CA GLY A 83 123.23 56.56 -48.42
C GLY A 83 122.71 55.17 -48.83
N SER A 84 122.22 55.03 -50.08
CA SER A 84 121.76 53.75 -50.61
C SER A 84 122.88 52.78 -51.02
N SER A 85 124.13 53.24 -51.16
CA SER A 85 125.29 52.40 -51.49
C SER A 85 125.94 51.70 -50.28
N ASN A 86 125.40 51.84 -49.07
CA ASN A 86 125.81 50.99 -47.96
C ASN A 86 125.35 49.54 -48.21
N ILE A 87 126.32 48.65 -48.43
CA ILE A 87 126.09 47.20 -48.56
C ILE A 87 125.70 46.66 -47.17
N LEU A 88 124.41 46.76 -46.85
CA LEU A 88 123.82 46.20 -45.63
C LEU A 88 124.05 44.69 -45.63
N SER A 89 124.67 44.17 -44.57
CA SER A 89 124.86 42.72 -44.46
C SER A 89 123.50 42.00 -44.37
N PRO A 90 123.41 40.69 -44.72
CA PRO A 90 122.18 39.92 -44.56
C PRO A 90 121.63 39.98 -43.11
N GLU A 91 122.52 40.08 -42.14
CA GLU A 91 122.22 40.25 -40.72
C GLU A 91 121.60 41.63 -40.40
N GLN A 92 122.07 42.71 -41.02
CA GLN A 92 121.48 44.05 -40.86
C GLN A 92 120.09 44.13 -41.51
N VAL A 93 119.89 43.52 -42.68
CA VAL A 93 118.57 43.40 -43.30
C VAL A 93 117.63 42.54 -42.43
N ALA A 94 118.13 41.43 -41.86
CA ALA A 94 117.38 40.62 -40.91
C ALA A 94 117.04 41.39 -39.63
N ALA A 95 117.94 42.22 -39.09
CA ALA A 95 117.71 43.07 -37.93
C ALA A 95 116.62 44.11 -38.19
N ILE A 96 116.64 44.80 -39.35
CA ILE A 96 115.59 45.75 -39.75
C ILE A 96 114.24 45.03 -39.92
N LYS A 97 114.23 43.85 -40.55
CA LYS A 97 113.00 43.04 -40.70
C LYS A 97 112.47 42.57 -39.34
N LYS A 98 113.34 42.14 -38.42
CA LYS A 98 113.02 41.74 -37.05
C LYS A 98 112.49 42.91 -36.22
N ALA A 99 113.08 44.10 -36.36
CA ALA A 99 112.59 45.33 -35.73
C ALA A 99 111.20 45.75 -36.25
N LYS A 100 110.98 45.69 -37.57
CA LYS A 100 109.67 46.00 -38.19
C LYS A 100 108.59 44.98 -37.82
N MET A 101 108.95 43.69 -37.71
CA MET A 101 108.07 42.65 -37.18
C MET A 101 107.76 42.88 -35.69
N ALA A 102 108.76 43.22 -34.86
CA ALA A 102 108.56 43.51 -33.44
C ALA A 102 107.72 44.78 -33.20
N ALA A 103 107.81 45.80 -34.06
CA ALA A 103 106.93 46.96 -34.03
C ALA A 103 105.47 46.56 -34.32
N ARG A 104 105.24 45.85 -35.44
CA ARG A 104 103.91 45.34 -35.81
C ARG A 104 103.35 44.36 -34.78
N GLU A 105 104.21 43.60 -34.10
CA GLU A 105 103.83 42.71 -33.01
C GLU A 105 103.43 43.47 -31.74
N LYS A 106 104.09 44.58 -31.40
CA LYS A 106 103.66 45.47 -30.30
C LYS A 106 102.28 46.09 -30.57
N GLU A 107 102.01 46.53 -31.80
CA GLU A 107 100.69 47.01 -32.23
C GLU A 107 99.64 45.90 -32.14
N LEU A 108 99.94 44.72 -32.68
CA LEU A 108 99.06 43.55 -32.62
C LEU A 108 98.87 43.01 -31.20
N ALA A 109 99.83 43.17 -30.30
CA ALA A 109 99.74 42.70 -28.92
C ALA A 109 98.59 43.39 -28.16
N GLN A 110 98.41 44.70 -28.32
CA GLN A 110 97.27 45.41 -27.74
C GLN A 110 95.93 44.92 -28.31
N SER A 111 95.88 44.59 -29.61
CA SER A 111 94.69 44.02 -30.25
C SER A 111 94.40 42.58 -29.79
N LYS A 112 95.43 41.74 -29.68
CA LYS A 112 95.37 40.38 -29.11
C LYS A 112 94.88 40.41 -27.67
N LEU A 113 95.39 41.32 -26.84
CA LEU A 113 95.00 41.46 -25.43
C LEU A 113 93.52 41.83 -25.30
N ARG A 114 93.04 42.83 -26.06
CA ARG A 114 91.62 43.20 -26.12
C ARG A 114 90.75 42.02 -26.60
N LYS A 115 91.19 41.27 -27.62
CA LYS A 115 90.46 40.07 -28.10
C LYS A 115 90.40 38.97 -27.04
N GLN A 116 91.48 38.73 -26.29
CA GLN A 116 91.51 37.76 -25.19
C GLN A 116 90.64 38.19 -24.01
N GLN A 117 90.61 39.48 -23.66
CA GLN A 117 89.71 40.03 -22.64
C GLN A 117 88.25 39.87 -23.06
N MET A 118 87.90 40.19 -24.31
CA MET A 118 86.55 39.98 -24.85
C MET A 118 86.15 38.50 -24.85
N LEU A 119 87.05 37.57 -25.21
CA LEU A 119 86.79 36.13 -25.14
C LEU A 119 86.54 35.65 -23.70
N LYS A 120 87.34 36.10 -22.72
CA LYS A 120 87.12 35.78 -21.31
C LYS A 120 85.78 36.34 -20.79
N LEU A 121 85.44 37.57 -21.14
CA LEU A 121 84.14 38.18 -20.81
C LEU A 121 82.98 37.45 -21.50
N GLU A 122 83.17 36.88 -22.69
CA GLU A 122 82.16 36.07 -23.38
C GLU A 122 81.99 34.68 -22.73
N GLU A 123 83.08 34.05 -22.27
CA GLU A 123 83.02 32.82 -21.47
C GLU A 123 82.36 33.05 -20.11
N GLU A 124 82.70 34.12 -19.41
CA GLU A 124 82.06 34.51 -18.15
C GLU A 124 80.57 34.82 -18.36
N ARG A 125 80.22 35.52 -19.46
CA ARG A 125 78.82 35.76 -19.83
C ARG A 125 78.08 34.46 -20.11
N LYS A 126 78.68 33.49 -20.81
CA LYS A 126 78.09 32.17 -21.07
C LYS A 126 77.88 31.38 -19.77
N LYS A 127 78.86 31.39 -18.86
CA LYS A 127 78.76 30.77 -17.52
C LYS A 127 77.74 31.45 -16.60
N ARG A 128 77.43 32.73 -16.83
CA ARG A 128 76.45 33.52 -16.07
C ARG A 128 75.08 33.66 -16.75
N MET A 129 74.83 33.01 -17.89
CA MET A 129 73.46 32.98 -18.44
C MET A 129 72.58 32.14 -17.52
N PRO A 130 71.42 32.66 -17.05
CA PRO A 130 70.52 31.87 -16.22
C PRO A 130 69.93 30.72 -17.06
N PRO A 131 69.75 29.52 -16.48
CA PRO A 131 69.15 28.40 -17.20
C PRO A 131 67.72 28.72 -17.64
N THR A 132 67.38 28.24 -18.83
CA THR A 132 66.10 28.41 -19.53
C THR A 132 64.96 27.82 -18.69
N GLU A 133 63.74 28.33 -18.86
CA GLU A 133 62.56 27.83 -18.14
C GLU A 133 62.33 26.33 -18.33
N THR A 134 62.53 25.82 -19.55
CA THR A 134 62.50 24.38 -19.86
C THR A 134 63.61 23.58 -19.17
N GLU A 135 64.78 24.17 -18.95
CA GLU A 135 65.90 23.54 -18.24
C GLU A 135 65.64 23.52 -16.72
N ARG A 136 64.99 24.58 -16.18
CA ARG A 136 64.54 24.62 -14.78
C ARG A 136 63.44 23.61 -14.49
N LEU A 137 62.46 23.48 -15.40
CA LEU A 137 61.37 22.50 -15.28
C LEU A 137 61.91 21.06 -15.33
N LYS A 138 62.91 20.79 -16.19
CA LYS A 138 63.66 19.53 -16.15
C LYS A 138 64.37 19.33 -14.81
N LEU A 139 65.18 20.29 -14.37
CA LEU A 139 65.91 20.19 -13.10
C LEU A 139 64.99 19.90 -11.90
N LEU A 140 63.80 20.51 -11.85
CA LEU A 140 62.78 20.24 -10.82
C LEU A 140 62.14 18.84 -10.96
N SER A 141 61.89 18.38 -12.19
CA SER A 141 61.42 17.01 -12.46
C SER A 141 62.49 15.97 -12.07
N ASP A 142 63.74 16.25 -12.39
CA ASP A 142 64.89 15.39 -12.11
C ASP A 142 65.15 15.33 -10.59
N GLN A 143 65.14 16.48 -9.88
CA GLN A 143 65.18 16.52 -8.41
C GLN A 143 64.02 15.76 -7.76
N LYS A 144 62.78 15.93 -8.25
CA LYS A 144 61.62 15.19 -7.74
C LYS A 144 61.74 13.68 -7.99
N THR A 145 62.39 13.28 -9.08
CA THR A 145 62.63 11.88 -9.44
C THR A 145 63.73 11.27 -8.57
N LEU A 146 64.84 12.00 -8.36
CA LEU A 146 65.94 11.62 -7.47
C LEU A 146 65.45 11.52 -6.02
N SER A 147 64.76 12.53 -5.49
CA SER A 147 64.18 12.51 -4.14
C SER A 147 63.17 11.38 -3.94
N ARG A 148 62.39 11.02 -4.98
CA ARG A 148 61.51 9.83 -4.93
C ARG A 148 62.29 8.51 -4.99
N ALA A 149 63.42 8.45 -5.70
CA ALA A 149 64.29 7.28 -5.72
C ALA A 149 65.01 7.09 -4.37
N GLU A 150 65.51 8.16 -3.77
CA GLU A 150 66.08 8.19 -2.41
C GLU A 150 65.05 7.74 -1.37
N TYR A 151 63.82 8.26 -1.45
CA TYR A 151 62.71 7.82 -0.58
C TYR A 151 62.39 6.33 -0.75
N LEU A 152 62.33 5.82 -1.99
CA LEU A 152 62.11 4.39 -2.22
C LEU A 152 63.27 3.53 -1.72
N GLN A 153 64.52 4.00 -1.80
CA GLN A 153 65.68 3.31 -1.22
C GLN A 153 65.63 3.29 0.32
N GLN A 154 65.10 4.34 0.95
CA GLN A 154 64.89 4.40 2.41
C GLN A 154 63.78 3.43 2.86
N GLU A 155 62.67 3.37 2.11
CA GLU A 155 61.56 2.43 2.33
C GLU A 155 61.97 0.95 2.13
N GLU A 156 63.03 0.69 1.35
CA GLU A 156 63.61 -0.65 1.19
C GLU A 156 64.47 -1.13 2.40
N HIS A 157 64.79 -0.28 3.38
CA HIS A 157 65.49 -0.71 4.59
C HIS A 157 64.58 -1.55 5.51
N ASP A 158 65.10 -2.65 6.07
CA ASP A 158 64.30 -3.61 6.86
C ASP A 158 63.72 -3.01 8.16
N ASP A 159 64.40 -2.05 8.78
CA ASP A 159 63.87 -1.32 9.93
C ASP A 159 62.67 -0.44 9.53
N VAL A 160 62.73 0.23 8.37
CA VAL A 160 61.63 1.05 7.85
C VAL A 160 60.45 0.15 7.45
N LYS A 161 60.71 -0.99 6.81
CA LYS A 161 59.69 -2.05 6.62
C LYS A 161 59.09 -2.53 7.94
N SER A 162 59.87 -2.60 9.01
CA SER A 162 59.38 -2.93 10.35
C SER A 162 58.50 -1.83 10.96
N MET A 163 58.90 -0.57 10.83
CA MET A 163 58.08 0.59 11.22
C MET A 163 56.76 0.63 10.42
N ASN A 164 56.80 0.32 9.13
CA ASN A 164 55.61 0.21 8.29
C ASN A 164 54.67 -0.92 8.71
N ARG A 165 55.19 -2.08 9.15
CA ARG A 165 54.37 -3.14 9.76
C ARG A 165 53.67 -2.65 11.03
N MET A 166 54.38 -1.94 11.91
CA MET A 166 53.80 -1.37 13.13
C MET A 166 52.77 -0.27 12.85
N LEU A 167 53.03 0.60 11.86
CA LEU A 167 52.13 1.66 11.42
C LEU A 167 50.87 1.13 10.73
N LEU A 168 50.99 0.05 9.95
CA LEU A 168 49.84 -0.67 9.39
C LEU A 168 49.03 -1.35 10.49
N TYR A 169 49.68 -2.02 11.45
CA TYR A 169 49.01 -2.62 12.61
C TYR A 169 48.23 -1.57 13.42
N ALA A 170 48.84 -0.43 13.74
CA ALA A 170 48.19 0.67 14.44
C ALA A 170 46.93 1.16 13.69
N LYS A 171 47.01 1.41 12.38
CA LYS A 171 45.85 1.77 11.55
C LYS A 171 44.74 0.72 11.61
N CYS A 172 45.09 -0.56 11.48
CA CYS A 172 44.14 -1.67 11.54
C CYS A 172 43.49 -1.83 12.91
N VAL A 173 44.22 -1.55 14.01
CA VAL A 173 43.68 -1.54 15.37
C VAL A 173 42.72 -0.36 15.56
N THR A 174 43.10 0.88 15.19
CA THR A 174 42.20 2.04 15.28
C THR A 174 40.89 1.84 14.51
N ILE A 175 40.94 1.23 13.32
CA ILE A 175 39.74 0.89 12.53
C ILE A 175 38.92 -0.22 13.20
N ARG A 176 39.56 -1.24 13.78
CA ARG A 176 38.88 -2.30 14.54
C ARG A 176 38.17 -1.75 15.77
N ASP A 177 38.82 -0.88 16.53
CA ASP A 177 38.26 -0.32 17.77
C ASP A 177 37.03 0.55 17.45
N GLN A 178 37.11 1.34 16.37
CA GLN A 178 35.96 2.07 15.83
C GLN A 178 34.82 1.11 15.40
N GLN A 179 35.14 0.01 14.69
CA GLN A 179 34.16 -1.01 14.32
C GLN A 179 33.52 -1.72 15.53
N ILE A 180 34.26 -1.89 16.64
CA ILE A 180 33.72 -2.44 17.89
C ILE A 180 32.73 -1.44 18.53
N MET A 181 33.09 -0.15 18.61
CA MET A 181 32.20 0.90 19.11
C MET A 181 30.94 1.05 18.27
N ASP A 182 31.05 0.99 16.93
CA ASP A 182 29.90 1.08 16.04
C ASP A 182 29.04 -0.19 16.10
N LYS A 183 29.64 -1.38 16.29
CA LYS A 183 28.87 -2.60 16.58
C LYS A 183 28.11 -2.50 17.90
N GLN A 184 28.71 -1.94 18.95
CA GLN A 184 28.04 -1.73 20.24
C GLN A 184 26.81 -0.82 20.07
N ARG A 185 26.96 0.32 19.40
CA ARG A 185 25.84 1.23 19.07
C ARG A 185 24.74 0.56 18.25
N MET A 186 25.09 -0.31 17.31
CA MET A 186 24.11 -1.07 16.52
C MET A 186 23.31 -2.04 17.40
N MET A 187 23.96 -2.76 18.33
CA MET A 187 23.26 -3.65 19.27
C MET A 187 22.41 -2.86 20.28
N GLU A 188 22.90 -1.72 20.79
CA GLU A 188 22.12 -0.82 21.66
C GLU A 188 20.86 -0.30 20.96
N ALA A 189 20.96 0.05 19.66
CA ALA A 189 19.82 0.47 18.85
C ALA A 189 18.85 -0.68 18.55
N GLU A 190 19.36 -1.89 18.28
CA GLU A 190 18.56 -3.10 18.04
C GLU A 190 17.77 -3.49 19.31
N GLU A 191 18.41 -3.52 20.48
CA GLU A 191 17.72 -3.71 21.77
C GLU A 191 16.67 -2.61 22.03
N GLU A 192 16.94 -1.37 21.64
CA GLU A 192 15.98 -0.27 21.75
C GLU A 192 14.79 -0.43 20.81
N GLU A 193 14.96 -0.99 19.61
CA GLU A 193 13.88 -1.29 18.68
C GLU A 193 13.06 -2.52 19.12
N GLU A 194 13.69 -3.58 19.64
CA GLU A 194 12.99 -4.70 20.27
C GLU A 194 12.12 -4.22 21.44
N ARG A 195 12.66 -3.42 22.36
CA ARG A 195 11.90 -2.82 23.48
C ARG A 195 10.71 -1.97 23.00
N LYS A 196 10.83 -1.29 21.86
CA LYS A 196 9.73 -0.51 21.26
C LYS A 196 8.68 -1.43 20.64
N MET A 197 9.07 -2.53 19.99
CA MET A 197 8.16 -3.54 19.45
C MET A 197 7.38 -4.25 20.56
N ASP A 198 8.04 -4.73 21.61
CA ASP A 198 7.40 -5.34 22.78
C ASP A 198 6.35 -4.41 23.40
N LEU A 199 6.70 -3.13 23.58
CA LEU A 199 5.79 -2.12 24.13
C LEU A 199 4.61 -1.82 23.21
N VAL A 200 4.80 -1.84 21.89
CA VAL A 200 3.69 -1.73 20.92
C VAL A 200 2.79 -2.97 20.99
N MET A 201 3.35 -4.17 21.03
CA MET A 201 2.60 -5.43 21.13
C MET A 201 1.79 -5.51 22.44
N GLU A 202 2.36 -5.08 23.57
CA GLU A 202 1.65 -5.01 24.85
C GLU A 202 0.53 -3.94 24.82
N ILE A 203 0.75 -2.79 24.19
CA ILE A 203 -0.30 -1.78 23.97
C ILE A 203 -1.44 -2.35 23.11
N GLU A 204 -1.14 -3.12 22.06
CA GLU A 204 -2.18 -3.79 21.25
C GLU A 204 -2.91 -4.88 22.02
N ARG A 205 -2.20 -5.67 22.85
CA ARG A 205 -2.81 -6.66 23.76
C ARG A 205 -3.76 -6.00 24.76
N ILE A 206 -3.36 -4.88 25.36
CA ILE A 206 -4.19 -4.10 26.28
C ILE A 206 -5.42 -3.52 25.56
N LYS A 207 -5.25 -2.92 24.38
CA LYS A 207 -6.37 -2.41 23.56
C LYS A 207 -7.37 -3.51 23.19
N ALA A 208 -6.87 -4.70 22.81
CA ALA A 208 -7.72 -5.85 22.50
C ALA A 208 -8.52 -6.28 23.74
N LEU A 209 -7.88 -6.40 24.91
CA LEU A 209 -8.53 -6.73 26.18
C LEU A 209 -9.58 -5.68 26.58
N GLN A 210 -9.28 -4.38 26.41
CA GLN A 210 -10.24 -3.29 26.61
C GLN A 210 -11.46 -3.43 25.69
N ALA A 211 -11.25 -3.64 24.39
CA ALA A 211 -12.32 -3.84 23.41
C ALA A 211 -13.13 -5.13 23.63
N TYR A 212 -12.60 -6.15 24.32
CA TYR A 212 -13.38 -7.29 24.81
C TYR A 212 -14.17 -6.96 26.08
N GLY A 213 -13.56 -6.24 27.03
CA GLY A 213 -14.22 -5.76 28.25
C GLY A 213 -15.42 -4.86 27.97
N GLU A 214 -15.27 -3.90 27.05
CA GLU A 214 -16.37 -3.04 26.58
C GLU A 214 -17.53 -3.85 26.00
N ARG A 215 -17.24 -4.89 25.20
CA ARG A 215 -18.26 -5.80 24.64
C ARG A 215 -18.92 -6.69 25.69
N GLU A 216 -18.28 -7.03 26.80
CA GLU A 216 -18.95 -7.64 27.96
C GLU A 216 -19.82 -6.64 28.71
N VAL A 217 -19.34 -5.42 28.95
CA VAL A 217 -20.09 -4.35 29.63
C VAL A 217 -21.35 -3.98 28.84
N GLN A 218 -21.27 -3.87 27.51
CA GLN A 218 -22.42 -3.65 26.63
C GLN A 218 -23.45 -4.80 26.76
N ARG A 219 -23.02 -6.06 26.59
CA ARG A 219 -23.89 -7.23 26.77
C ARG A 219 -24.46 -7.34 28.19
N ALA A 220 -23.75 -6.88 29.21
CA ALA A 220 -24.23 -6.84 30.60
C ALA A 220 -25.27 -5.73 30.82
N ALA A 221 -25.09 -4.56 30.19
CA ALA A 221 -26.07 -3.47 30.20
C ALA A 221 -27.35 -3.86 29.46
N GLU A 222 -27.25 -4.56 28.33
CA GLU A 222 -28.39 -5.10 27.59
C GLU A 222 -29.16 -6.15 28.41
N ARG A 223 -28.46 -7.10 29.04
CA ARG A 223 -29.06 -8.05 29.99
C ARG A 223 -29.80 -7.34 31.13
N LYS A 224 -29.24 -6.26 31.69
CA LYS A 224 -29.90 -5.43 32.72
C LYS A 224 -31.15 -4.72 32.18
N ARG A 225 -31.11 -4.13 30.98
CA ARG A 225 -32.29 -3.50 30.34
C ARG A 225 -33.40 -4.53 30.08
N GLY A 226 -33.05 -5.71 29.58
CA GLY A 226 -34.00 -6.82 29.37
C GLY A 226 -34.68 -7.26 30.67
N ALA A 227 -33.89 -7.42 31.74
CA ALA A 227 -34.44 -7.73 33.08
C ALA A 227 -35.33 -6.61 33.64
N GLN A 228 -35.00 -5.33 33.40
CA GLN A 228 -35.85 -4.19 33.77
C GLN A 228 -37.19 -4.21 33.03
N ILE A 229 -37.19 -4.46 31.71
CA ILE A 229 -38.42 -4.57 30.91
C ILE A 229 -39.29 -5.73 31.40
N LEU A 230 -38.69 -6.90 31.67
CA LEU A 230 -39.43 -8.05 32.21
C LEU A 230 -40.02 -7.75 33.60
N ASN A 231 -39.27 -7.09 34.50
CA ASN A 231 -39.78 -6.67 35.80
C ASN A 231 -40.94 -5.66 35.67
N MET A 232 -40.89 -4.74 34.71
CA MET A 232 -42.01 -3.82 34.43
C MET A 232 -43.24 -4.59 33.91
N GLN A 233 -43.07 -5.53 32.98
CA GLN A 233 -44.17 -6.36 32.46
C GLN A 233 -44.79 -7.25 33.55
N ILE A 234 -43.99 -7.74 34.51
CA ILE A 234 -44.49 -8.47 35.68
C ILE A 234 -45.31 -7.53 36.57
N GLN A 235 -44.80 -6.34 36.90
CA GLN A 235 -45.53 -5.35 37.71
C GLN A 235 -46.80 -4.82 37.04
N GLU A 236 -46.84 -4.75 35.70
CA GLU A 236 -48.03 -4.37 34.93
C GLU A 236 -49.10 -5.45 35.00
N ARG A 237 -48.73 -6.72 34.74
CA ARG A 237 -49.63 -7.88 34.91
C ARG A 237 -50.11 -8.06 36.35
N GLU A 238 -49.27 -7.75 37.33
CA GLU A 238 -49.64 -7.78 38.75
C GLU A 238 -50.75 -6.75 39.05
N LYS A 239 -50.61 -5.52 38.54
CA LYS A 239 -51.64 -4.46 38.64
C LYS A 239 -52.92 -4.84 37.89
N ASP A 240 -52.82 -5.47 36.73
CA ASP A 240 -54.01 -5.92 35.98
C ASP A 240 -54.72 -7.08 36.67
N ARG A 241 -54.00 -7.99 37.34
CA ARG A 241 -54.63 -9.00 38.21
C ARG A 241 -55.36 -8.35 39.39
N ILE A 242 -54.73 -7.36 40.04
CA ILE A 242 -55.36 -6.61 41.15
C ILE A 242 -56.61 -5.87 40.67
N ARG A 243 -56.57 -5.16 39.54
CA ARG A 243 -57.74 -4.49 38.92
C ARG A 243 -58.88 -5.46 38.63
N LEU A 244 -58.57 -6.66 38.13
CA LEU A 244 -59.58 -7.69 37.83
C LEU A 244 -60.17 -8.30 39.11
N GLU A 245 -59.37 -8.43 40.17
CA GLU A 245 -59.80 -8.84 41.50
C GLU A 245 -60.71 -7.78 42.16
N GLU A 246 -60.34 -6.50 42.08
CA GLU A 246 -61.16 -5.35 42.49
C GLU A 246 -62.51 -5.29 41.74
N LEU A 247 -62.51 -5.49 40.41
CA LEU A 247 -63.74 -5.55 39.61
C LEU A 247 -64.63 -6.72 40.00
N ARG A 248 -64.07 -7.93 40.17
CA ARG A 248 -64.82 -9.11 40.60
C ARG A 248 -65.43 -8.93 41.99
N ASP A 249 -64.72 -8.26 42.90
CA ASP A 249 -65.22 -8.00 44.24
C ASP A 249 -66.28 -6.88 44.24
N GLN A 250 -66.20 -5.87 43.35
CA GLN A 250 -67.30 -4.93 43.08
C GLN A 250 -68.55 -5.61 42.49
N GLU A 251 -68.39 -6.52 41.52
CA GLU A 251 -69.49 -7.35 40.99
C GLU A 251 -70.14 -8.20 42.10
N ARG A 252 -69.33 -8.74 43.02
CA ARG A 252 -69.78 -9.51 44.18
C ARG A 252 -70.55 -8.64 45.18
N GLU A 253 -70.09 -7.43 45.48
CA GLU A 253 -70.81 -6.48 46.33
C GLU A 253 -72.14 -6.06 45.69
N HIS A 254 -72.17 -5.77 44.39
CA HIS A 254 -73.40 -5.47 43.66
C HIS A 254 -74.38 -6.67 43.66
N MET A 255 -73.87 -7.89 43.49
CA MET A 255 -74.68 -9.12 43.57
C MET A 255 -75.28 -9.30 44.97
N LEU A 256 -74.49 -9.08 46.03
CA LEU A 256 -74.96 -9.16 47.42
C LEU A 256 -76.02 -8.09 47.72
N ALA A 257 -75.83 -6.86 47.25
CA ALA A 257 -76.78 -5.76 47.42
C ALA A 257 -78.14 -6.06 46.75
N GLU A 258 -78.15 -6.56 45.51
CA GLU A 258 -79.40 -6.91 44.82
C GLU A 258 -80.05 -8.17 45.43
N ILE A 259 -79.26 -9.13 45.92
CA ILE A 259 -79.77 -10.27 46.71
C ILE A 259 -80.47 -9.80 48.00
N ASP A 260 -79.88 -8.87 48.75
CA ASP A 260 -80.48 -8.38 50.00
C ASP A 260 -81.68 -7.45 49.76
N ARG A 261 -81.68 -6.70 48.65
CA ARG A 261 -82.88 -6.02 48.14
C ARG A 261 -84.00 -7.01 47.84
N MET A 262 -83.72 -8.07 47.08
CA MET A 262 -84.70 -9.10 46.74
C MET A 262 -85.27 -9.78 47.99
N LYS A 263 -84.43 -10.09 49.00
CA LYS A 263 -84.89 -10.57 50.32
C LYS A 263 -85.77 -9.55 51.04
N ALA A 264 -85.50 -8.25 50.92
CA ALA A 264 -86.31 -7.19 51.54
C ALA A 264 -87.68 -7.04 50.84
N GLU A 265 -87.73 -7.14 49.51
CA GLU A 265 -88.98 -7.17 48.73
C GLU A 265 -89.80 -8.46 49.00
N GLU A 266 -89.15 -9.62 49.15
CA GLU A 266 -89.81 -10.86 49.56
C GLU A 266 -90.40 -10.75 50.98
N LYS A 267 -89.63 -10.24 51.96
CA LYS A 267 -90.12 -10.01 53.33
C LYS A 267 -91.36 -9.10 53.36
N LYS A 268 -91.40 -8.04 52.52
CA LYS A 268 -92.59 -7.19 52.36
C LYS A 268 -93.77 -7.99 51.82
N ARG A 269 -93.61 -8.75 50.73
CA ARG A 269 -94.67 -9.61 50.17
C ARG A 269 -95.19 -10.67 51.16
N VAL A 270 -94.33 -11.19 52.04
CA VAL A 270 -94.73 -12.12 53.12
C VAL A 270 -95.53 -11.42 54.22
N LEU A 271 -95.19 -10.19 54.58
CA LEU A 271 -95.97 -9.36 55.50
C LEU A 271 -97.34 -9.00 54.90
N GLU A 272 -97.37 -8.49 53.66
CA GLU A 272 -98.59 -8.17 52.92
C GLU A 272 -99.56 -9.36 52.83
N LYS A 273 -99.04 -10.56 52.54
CA LYS A 273 -99.85 -11.80 52.56
C LYS A 273 -100.38 -12.18 53.94
N LYS A 274 -99.62 -11.94 55.01
CA LYS A 274 -100.08 -12.16 56.40
C LYS A 274 -101.18 -11.18 56.79
N ASP A 275 -101.05 -9.91 56.40
CA ASP A 275 -102.07 -8.89 56.69
C ASP A 275 -103.35 -9.08 55.86
N GLN A 276 -103.23 -9.48 54.58
CA GLN A 276 -104.36 -9.91 53.77
C GLN A 276 -105.07 -11.14 54.39
N GLY A 277 -104.30 -12.15 54.82
CA GLY A 277 -104.84 -13.33 55.51
C GLY A 277 -105.53 -12.99 56.84
N ARG A 278 -104.99 -12.03 57.61
CA ARG A 278 -105.64 -11.52 58.84
C ARG A 278 -106.96 -10.82 58.54
N ARG A 279 -107.01 -9.93 57.54
CA ARG A 279 -108.25 -9.24 57.13
C ARG A 279 -109.33 -10.22 56.67
N MET A 280 -108.98 -11.19 55.84
CA MET A 280 -109.90 -12.25 55.41
C MET A 280 -110.43 -13.07 56.60
N LEU A 281 -109.59 -13.40 57.59
CA LEU A 281 -110.03 -14.08 58.82
C LEU A 281 -110.98 -13.22 59.66
N GLU A 282 -110.77 -11.91 59.69
CA GLU A 282 -111.60 -10.95 60.44
C GLU A 282 -112.96 -10.74 59.76
N GLU A 283 -113.01 -10.64 58.44
CA GLU A 283 -114.22 -10.63 57.62
C GLU A 283 -115.04 -11.93 57.78
N VAL A 284 -114.39 -13.09 57.72
CA VAL A 284 -115.02 -14.40 57.96
C VAL A 284 -115.54 -14.51 59.39
N ALA A 285 -114.81 -14.01 60.39
CA ALA A 285 -115.26 -13.98 61.78
C ALA A 285 -116.47 -13.06 61.98
N ALA A 286 -116.53 -11.90 61.31
CA ALA A 286 -117.69 -11.01 61.33
C ALA A 286 -118.93 -11.67 60.70
N SER A 287 -118.80 -12.25 59.51
CA SER A 287 -119.87 -12.98 58.82
C SER A 287 -120.39 -14.18 59.66
N ASN A 288 -119.49 -14.90 60.33
CA ASN A 288 -119.88 -16.02 61.19
C ASN A 288 -120.60 -15.57 62.48
N ARG A 289 -120.23 -14.41 63.06
CA ARG A 289 -121.00 -13.79 64.15
C ARG A 289 -122.42 -13.42 63.69
N GLU A 290 -122.55 -12.82 62.51
CA GLU A 290 -123.86 -12.46 61.96
C GLU A 290 -124.73 -13.70 61.69
N GLN A 291 -124.15 -14.77 61.14
CA GLN A 291 -124.80 -16.07 60.97
C GLN A 291 -125.31 -16.66 62.29
N ILE A 292 -124.58 -16.50 63.40
CA ILE A 292 -124.96 -16.97 64.73
C ILE A 292 -126.16 -16.19 65.27
N GLU A 293 -126.17 -14.85 65.17
CA GLU A 293 -127.31 -14.05 65.63
C GLU A 293 -128.58 -14.31 64.79
N ARG A 294 -128.44 -14.43 63.46
CA ARG A 294 -129.56 -14.83 62.58
C ARG A 294 -130.14 -16.20 62.99
N LYS A 295 -129.30 -17.17 63.38
CA LYS A 295 -129.74 -18.50 63.86
C LYS A 295 -130.41 -18.46 65.24
N LYS A 296 -130.04 -17.54 66.14
CA LYS A 296 -130.77 -17.36 67.42
C LYS A 296 -132.19 -16.83 67.17
N LEU A 297 -132.34 -15.85 66.29
CA LEU A 297 -133.65 -15.26 65.95
C LEU A 297 -134.61 -16.30 65.36
N ILE A 298 -134.09 -17.19 64.50
CA ILE A 298 -134.88 -18.30 63.94
C ILE A 298 -135.33 -19.26 65.06
N LYS A 299 -134.43 -19.67 65.96
CA LYS A 299 -134.78 -20.58 67.07
C LYS A 299 -135.87 -20.06 68.00
N ILE A 300 -135.90 -18.75 68.26
CA ILE A 300 -136.93 -18.12 69.09
C ILE A 300 -138.30 -18.22 68.41
N ALA A 301 -138.37 -18.18 67.08
CA ALA A 301 -139.61 -18.44 66.33
C ALA A 301 -139.98 -19.92 66.31
N GLU A 302 -139.02 -20.83 66.11
CA GLU A 302 -139.22 -22.30 66.15
C GLU A 302 -139.85 -22.73 67.49
N GLU A 303 -139.36 -22.22 68.63
CA GLU A 303 -139.91 -22.52 69.96
C GLU A 303 -141.37 -22.06 70.17
N GLU A 304 -141.87 -21.09 69.39
CA GLU A 304 -143.27 -20.65 69.43
C GLU A 304 -144.19 -21.43 68.48
N GLU A 305 -143.65 -22.10 67.47
CA GLU A 305 -144.40 -23.00 66.59
C GLU A 305 -144.47 -24.42 67.17
N ASP A 306 -143.38 -24.93 67.76
CA ASP A 306 -143.35 -26.25 68.41
C ASP A 306 -144.39 -26.37 69.54
N ARG A 307 -144.64 -25.29 70.30
CA ARG A 307 -145.69 -25.23 71.35
C ARG A 307 -147.12 -25.32 70.81
N ARG A 308 -147.31 -25.11 69.51
CA ARG A 308 -148.57 -25.35 68.78
C ARG A 308 -148.58 -26.76 68.16
N ILE A 309 -147.50 -27.15 67.48
CA ILE A 309 -147.34 -28.47 66.84
C ILE A 309 -147.46 -29.63 67.84
N THR A 310 -146.88 -29.50 69.05
CA THR A 310 -146.89 -30.54 70.11
C THR A 310 -148.31 -30.93 70.56
N ARG A 311 -149.31 -30.04 70.40
CA ARG A 311 -150.71 -30.35 70.74
C ARG A 311 -151.41 -31.17 69.66
N TYR A 312 -150.97 -31.04 68.41
CA TYR A 312 -151.59 -31.67 67.24
C TYR A 312 -150.99 -33.06 66.95
N LEU A 313 -149.68 -33.23 67.14
CA LEU A 313 -149.01 -34.53 66.90
C LEU A 313 -149.55 -35.66 67.81
N LYS A 314 -149.87 -35.35 69.08
CA LYS A 314 -150.43 -36.34 70.03
C LYS A 314 -151.73 -37.01 69.56
N GLU A 315 -152.50 -36.39 68.66
CA GLU A 315 -153.72 -36.96 68.08
C GLU A 315 -153.49 -37.65 66.73
N LYS A 316 -152.31 -37.46 66.12
CA LYS A 316 -151.94 -37.91 64.77
C LYS A 316 -150.99 -39.11 64.77
N ASP A 317 -150.00 -39.13 65.66
CA ASP A 317 -148.97 -40.19 65.73
C ASP A 317 -149.57 -41.59 65.95
N ALA A 318 -150.70 -41.66 66.69
CA ALA A 318 -151.45 -42.90 66.93
C ALA A 318 -152.09 -43.52 65.68
N LYS A 319 -152.06 -42.86 64.51
CA LYS A 319 -152.64 -43.34 63.25
C LYS A 319 -151.62 -43.56 62.13
N GLU A 320 -150.43 -42.95 62.18
CA GLU A 320 -149.47 -43.02 61.07
C GLU A 320 -148.39 -44.09 61.22
N GLN A 321 -148.16 -44.65 62.42
CA GLN A 321 -147.22 -45.77 62.61
C GLN A 321 -147.55 -47.00 61.74
N ALA A 322 -148.82 -47.20 61.38
CA ALA A 322 -149.27 -48.30 60.52
C ALA A 322 -148.92 -48.13 59.02
N LEU A 323 -148.56 -46.91 58.57
CA LEU A 323 -148.35 -46.58 57.14
C LEU A 323 -146.87 -46.38 56.74
N LEU A 324 -145.94 -46.37 57.71
CA LEU A 324 -144.55 -46.03 57.41
C LEU A 324 -143.74 -47.19 56.80
N GLN A 325 -144.06 -48.44 57.17
CA GLN A 325 -143.30 -49.63 56.75
C GLN A 325 -143.43 -49.96 55.25
N GLU A 326 -144.40 -49.36 54.53
CA GLU A 326 -144.61 -49.62 53.10
C GLU A 326 -143.69 -48.77 52.19
N LYS A 327 -143.20 -47.62 52.67
CA LYS A 327 -142.60 -46.58 51.80
C LYS A 327 -141.10 -46.71 51.55
N GLU A 328 -140.39 -47.55 52.31
CA GLU A 328 -138.92 -47.70 52.18
C GLU A 328 -138.47 -48.30 50.83
N ARG A 329 -139.39 -48.91 50.04
CA ARG A 329 -139.04 -49.51 48.75
C ARG A 329 -138.78 -48.52 47.60
N ILE A 330 -139.23 -47.26 47.71
CA ILE A 330 -139.17 -46.27 46.61
C ILE A 330 -137.87 -45.44 46.66
N ALA A 331 -137.14 -45.44 47.78
CA ALA A 331 -135.94 -44.61 47.97
C ALA A 331 -134.77 -44.91 47.01
N LYS A 332 -134.77 -46.06 46.32
CA LYS A 332 -133.70 -46.49 45.39
C LYS A 332 -133.75 -45.85 44.00
N GLU A 333 -134.78 -45.07 43.69
CA GLU A 333 -134.97 -44.53 42.32
C GLU A 333 -134.26 -43.18 42.07
N LYS A 334 -133.67 -42.56 43.10
CA LYS A 334 -133.05 -41.21 43.01
C LYS A 334 -131.52 -41.15 43.10
N GLU A 335 -130.83 -42.25 42.84
CA GLU A 335 -129.36 -42.24 42.71
C GLU A 335 -128.89 -41.73 41.33
N LEU A 336 -129.76 -41.74 40.31
CA LEU A 336 -129.41 -41.52 38.91
C LEU A 336 -129.07 -40.08 38.49
N GLU A 337 -129.42 -39.06 39.28
CA GLU A 337 -129.25 -37.65 38.87
C GLU A 337 -127.82 -37.09 39.03
N THR A 338 -127.00 -37.69 39.90
CA THR A 338 -125.67 -37.13 40.25
C THR A 338 -124.54 -37.50 39.28
N ALA A 339 -124.82 -38.35 38.28
CA ALA A 339 -123.86 -38.71 37.22
C ALA A 339 -123.77 -37.65 36.10
N ARG A 340 -124.87 -36.93 35.82
CA ARG A 340 -125.05 -36.16 34.58
C ARG A 340 -124.17 -34.90 34.47
N LEU A 341 -123.78 -34.31 35.61
CA LEU A 341 -123.03 -33.04 35.66
C LEU A 341 -121.50 -33.16 35.57
N ARG A 342 -120.92 -34.36 35.64
CA ARG A 342 -119.45 -34.54 35.49
C ARG A 342 -119.03 -34.73 34.04
N ALA A 343 -119.76 -35.55 33.27
CA ALA A 343 -119.44 -35.87 31.87
C ALA A 343 -119.48 -34.66 30.90
N GLN A 344 -120.06 -33.54 31.31
CA GLN A 344 -120.19 -32.34 30.47
C GLN A 344 -119.00 -31.37 30.58
N GLN A 345 -118.11 -31.54 31.57
CA GLN A 345 -116.89 -30.73 31.72
C GLN A 345 -115.64 -31.35 31.10
N GLU A 346 -115.66 -32.67 30.84
CA GLU A 346 -114.53 -33.43 30.32
C GLU A 346 -114.23 -33.05 28.86
N LYS A 347 -115.26 -33.12 27.99
CA LYS A 347 -115.19 -32.80 26.54
C LYS A 347 -114.76 -31.36 26.18
N VAL A 348 -114.62 -30.47 27.16
CA VAL A 348 -114.10 -29.10 26.95
C VAL A 348 -112.57 -29.09 27.00
N LYS A 349 -111.95 -29.99 27.79
CA LYS A 349 -110.49 -30.08 27.93
C LYS A 349 -109.83 -30.71 26.72
N ASP A 350 -110.41 -31.79 26.19
CA ASP A 350 -109.89 -32.52 25.02
C ASP A 350 -109.72 -31.58 23.81
N ARG A 351 -110.68 -30.67 23.61
CA ARG A 351 -110.70 -29.72 22.49
C ARG A 351 -109.67 -28.60 22.58
N GLN A 352 -109.03 -28.40 23.73
CA GLN A 352 -107.85 -27.55 23.85
C GLN A 352 -106.56 -28.35 23.63
N ALA A 353 -106.51 -29.62 24.06
CA ALA A 353 -105.35 -30.49 23.85
C ALA A 353 -105.02 -30.68 22.35
N GLU A 354 -106.04 -30.91 21.50
CA GLU A 354 -105.85 -31.02 20.04
C GLU A 354 -105.22 -29.76 19.41
N LEU A 355 -105.61 -28.57 19.89
CA LEU A 355 -105.11 -27.29 19.39
C LEU A 355 -103.69 -26.97 19.86
N ASP A 356 -103.31 -27.40 21.06
CA ASP A 356 -101.94 -27.25 21.56
C ASP A 356 -101.00 -28.34 21.02
N GLU A 357 -101.47 -29.55 20.67
CA GLU A 357 -100.65 -30.53 19.95
C GLU A 357 -100.29 -30.03 18.54
N LEU A 358 -101.26 -29.47 17.80
CA LEU A 358 -101.01 -28.84 16.50
C LEU A 358 -100.05 -27.63 16.61
N ARG A 359 -100.06 -26.92 17.73
CA ARG A 359 -99.12 -25.82 18.01
C ARG A 359 -97.72 -26.34 18.35
N ALA A 360 -97.63 -27.42 19.14
CA ALA A 360 -96.39 -28.08 19.52
C ALA A 360 -95.68 -28.68 18.30
N ARG A 361 -96.38 -29.41 17.42
CA ARG A 361 -95.81 -29.98 16.18
C ARG A 361 -95.23 -28.88 15.28
N ARG A 362 -95.96 -27.76 15.08
CA ARG A 362 -95.46 -26.61 14.30
C ARG A 362 -94.24 -25.95 14.94
N ALA A 363 -94.19 -25.84 16.27
CA ALA A 363 -93.02 -25.33 16.98
C ALA A 363 -91.81 -26.26 16.87
N GLN A 364 -92.01 -27.58 16.97
CA GLN A 364 -90.97 -28.59 16.76
C GLN A 364 -90.41 -28.55 15.33
N GLU A 365 -91.26 -28.51 14.30
CA GLU A 365 -90.80 -28.38 12.92
C GLU A 365 -90.05 -27.06 12.65
N ALA A 366 -90.49 -25.95 13.24
CA ALA A 366 -89.82 -24.66 13.10
C ALA A 366 -88.43 -24.69 13.76
N TYR A 367 -88.35 -25.23 14.98
CA TYR A 367 -87.08 -25.42 15.70
C TYR A 367 -86.14 -26.37 14.93
N GLU A 368 -86.64 -27.46 14.36
CA GLU A 368 -85.86 -28.40 13.56
C GLU A 368 -85.41 -27.79 12.22
N ARG A 369 -86.22 -26.93 11.60
CA ARG A 369 -85.82 -26.16 10.40
C ARG A 369 -84.72 -25.15 10.74
N GLU A 370 -84.86 -24.40 11.83
CA GLU A 370 -83.81 -23.51 12.33
C GLU A 370 -82.53 -24.26 12.73
N TRP A 371 -82.65 -25.42 13.36
CA TRP A 371 -81.51 -26.24 13.79
C TRP A 371 -80.70 -26.75 12.59
N ARG A 372 -81.37 -27.34 11.59
CA ARG A 372 -80.72 -27.74 10.33
C ARG A 372 -80.12 -26.55 9.57
N GLU A 373 -80.71 -25.36 9.67
CA GLU A 373 -80.11 -24.14 9.11
C GLU A 373 -78.87 -23.67 9.89
N LYS A 374 -78.89 -23.71 11.22
CA LYS A 374 -77.75 -23.36 12.08
C LYS A 374 -76.59 -24.32 11.84
N GLU A 375 -76.86 -25.62 11.77
CA GLU A 375 -75.88 -26.66 11.41
C GLU A 375 -75.28 -26.41 10.02
N ARG A 376 -76.09 -26.18 8.97
CA ARG A 376 -75.59 -25.87 7.62
C ARG A 376 -74.73 -24.60 7.58
N ARG A 377 -75.14 -23.53 8.28
CA ARG A 377 -74.36 -22.29 8.38
C ARG A 377 -73.02 -22.50 9.08
N GLU A 378 -72.97 -23.35 10.12
CA GLU A 378 -71.74 -23.64 10.83
C GLU A 378 -70.79 -24.53 10.02
N ILE A 379 -71.31 -25.56 9.34
CA ILE A 379 -70.54 -26.36 8.37
C ILE A 379 -69.98 -25.46 7.26
N GLU A 380 -70.74 -24.47 6.78
CA GLU A 380 -70.28 -23.52 5.77
C GLU A 380 -69.18 -22.57 6.31
N ARG A 381 -69.30 -22.07 7.54
CA ARG A 381 -68.25 -21.29 8.21
C ARG A 381 -66.97 -22.09 8.37
N VAL A 382 -67.06 -23.29 8.93
CA VAL A 382 -65.91 -24.20 9.12
C VAL A 382 -65.26 -24.53 7.78
N ARG A 383 -66.05 -24.77 6.72
CA ARG A 383 -65.54 -24.99 5.36
C ARG A 383 -64.87 -23.75 4.74
N LYS A 384 -65.34 -22.54 5.05
CA LYS A 384 -64.67 -21.28 4.66
C LYS A 384 -63.35 -21.11 5.40
N ILE A 385 -63.35 -21.18 6.73
CA ILE A 385 -62.14 -21.09 7.57
C ILE A 385 -61.06 -22.11 7.13
N HIS A 386 -61.44 -23.34 6.79
CA HIS A 386 -60.49 -24.34 6.27
C HIS A 386 -59.94 -24.02 4.86
N LYS A 387 -60.70 -23.36 3.99
CA LYS A 387 -60.20 -22.86 2.70
C LYS A 387 -59.24 -21.69 2.91
N ASP A 388 -59.67 -20.68 3.66
CA ASP A 388 -58.88 -19.47 3.94
C ASP A 388 -57.53 -19.84 4.59
N LEU A 389 -57.54 -20.84 5.49
CA LEU A 389 -56.34 -21.41 6.10
C LEU A 389 -55.47 -22.21 5.12
N ALA A 390 -56.06 -22.91 4.14
CA ALA A 390 -55.31 -23.61 3.10
C ALA A 390 -54.65 -22.63 2.12
N GLU A 391 -55.40 -21.63 1.65
CA GLU A 391 -54.92 -20.56 0.76
C GLU A 391 -53.84 -19.70 1.43
N SER A 392 -53.96 -19.45 2.74
CA SER A 392 -52.94 -18.78 3.56
C SER A 392 -51.67 -19.63 3.72
N ARG A 393 -51.80 -20.95 3.97
CA ARG A 393 -50.66 -21.89 4.02
C ARG A 393 -49.96 -22.03 2.68
N GLU A 394 -50.70 -22.06 1.57
CA GLU A 394 -50.15 -22.10 0.23
C GLU A 394 -49.42 -20.79 -0.12
N SER A 395 -50.04 -19.64 0.17
CA SER A 395 -49.39 -18.32 0.06
C SER A 395 -48.09 -18.24 0.88
N GLN A 396 -48.09 -18.75 2.12
CA GLN A 396 -46.90 -18.80 2.97
C GLN A 396 -45.81 -19.72 2.40
N LYS A 397 -46.19 -20.89 1.86
CA LYS A 397 -45.28 -21.82 1.17
C LYS A 397 -44.67 -21.18 -0.07
N GLN A 398 -45.49 -20.53 -0.91
CA GLN A 398 -45.02 -19.84 -2.12
C GLN A 398 -44.09 -18.67 -1.77
N TYR A 399 -44.40 -17.88 -0.74
CA TYR A 399 -43.53 -16.81 -0.25
C TYR A 399 -42.18 -17.36 0.27
N LYS A 400 -42.18 -18.48 0.99
CA LYS A 400 -40.94 -19.13 1.45
C LYS A 400 -40.12 -19.73 0.31
N LEU A 401 -40.76 -20.36 -0.67
CA LEU A 401 -40.09 -20.84 -1.88
C LEU A 401 -39.48 -19.68 -2.68
N LYS A 402 -40.18 -18.54 -2.79
CA LYS A 402 -39.64 -17.33 -3.41
C LYS A 402 -38.43 -16.79 -2.63
N GLN A 403 -38.51 -16.64 -1.31
CA GLN A 403 -37.36 -16.20 -0.51
C GLN A 403 -36.13 -17.11 -0.69
N LEU A 404 -36.33 -18.44 -0.78
CA LEU A 404 -35.25 -19.39 -1.05
C LEU A 404 -34.68 -19.23 -2.47
N ALA A 405 -35.51 -19.00 -3.48
CA ALA A 405 -35.07 -18.77 -4.85
C ALA A 405 -34.33 -17.42 -5.01
N ASP A 406 -34.84 -16.35 -4.41
CA ASP A 406 -34.21 -15.03 -4.39
C ASP A 406 -32.84 -15.08 -3.67
N MET A 407 -32.75 -15.84 -2.56
CA MET A 407 -31.49 -16.05 -1.82
C MET A 407 -30.48 -16.86 -2.65
N ALA A 408 -30.90 -17.97 -3.25
CA ALA A 408 -30.04 -18.80 -4.10
C ALA A 408 -29.54 -18.03 -5.35
N ALA A 409 -30.36 -17.16 -5.92
CA ALA A 409 -29.95 -16.29 -7.02
C ALA A 409 -28.90 -15.25 -6.60
N MET A 410 -29.01 -14.68 -5.40
CA MET A 410 -28.00 -13.79 -4.84
C MET A 410 -26.69 -14.53 -4.54
N GLU A 411 -26.76 -15.73 -3.95
CA GLU A 411 -25.60 -16.61 -3.74
C GLU A 411 -24.90 -16.97 -5.06
N GLU A 412 -25.65 -17.28 -6.11
CA GLU A 412 -25.10 -17.58 -7.44
C GLU A 412 -24.41 -16.35 -8.07
N LEU A 413 -24.97 -15.14 -7.90
CA LEU A 413 -24.38 -13.88 -8.37
C LEU A 413 -23.09 -13.54 -7.61
N ASP A 414 -23.07 -13.71 -6.30
CA ASP A 414 -21.88 -13.46 -5.48
C ASP A 414 -20.79 -14.51 -5.74
N PHE A 415 -21.16 -15.79 -5.92
CA PHE A 415 -20.25 -16.86 -6.34
C PHE A 415 -19.64 -16.59 -7.73
N LYS A 416 -20.46 -16.13 -8.70
CA LYS A 416 -19.97 -15.67 -10.01
C LYS A 416 -19.01 -14.48 -9.88
N ARG A 417 -19.28 -13.52 -8.99
CA ARG A 417 -18.38 -12.38 -8.73
C ARG A 417 -17.04 -12.84 -8.13
N ILE A 418 -17.06 -13.78 -7.20
CA ILE A 418 -15.85 -14.37 -6.60
C ILE A 418 -15.02 -15.13 -7.65
N ILE A 419 -15.66 -15.94 -8.50
CA ILE A 419 -14.97 -16.62 -9.62
C ILE A 419 -14.36 -15.62 -10.61
N GLN A 420 -15.04 -14.51 -10.92
CA GLN A 420 -14.49 -13.46 -11.78
C GLN A 420 -13.31 -12.74 -11.13
N ALA A 421 -13.37 -12.45 -9.83
CA ALA A 421 -12.28 -11.83 -9.09
C ALA A 421 -11.04 -12.74 -8.98
N ASN A 422 -11.24 -14.03 -8.70
CA ASN A 422 -10.14 -15.01 -8.70
C ASN A 422 -9.54 -15.14 -10.10
N ARG A 423 -10.34 -15.33 -11.15
CA ARG A 423 -9.85 -15.37 -12.54
C ARG A 423 -9.17 -14.09 -13.02
N ALA A 424 -9.41 -12.95 -12.37
CA ALA A 424 -8.68 -11.71 -12.63
C ALA A 424 -7.30 -11.76 -11.95
N LYS A 425 -7.22 -12.17 -10.68
CA LYS A 425 -5.95 -12.40 -9.98
C LYS A 425 -5.09 -13.46 -10.64
N ASP A 426 -5.67 -14.61 -10.99
CA ASP A 426 -4.98 -15.70 -11.70
C ASP A 426 -4.28 -15.16 -12.97
N LYS A 427 -4.93 -14.25 -13.71
CA LYS A 427 -4.35 -13.60 -14.89
C LYS A 427 -3.26 -12.59 -14.53
N GLU A 428 -3.47 -11.77 -13.51
CA GLU A 428 -2.49 -10.79 -13.04
C GLU A 428 -1.21 -11.47 -12.55
N GLU A 429 -1.33 -12.55 -11.77
CA GLU A 429 -0.22 -13.38 -11.29
C GLU A 429 0.49 -14.09 -12.46
N ASN A 430 -0.25 -14.64 -13.43
CA ASN A 430 0.36 -15.22 -14.64
C ASN A 430 1.08 -14.16 -15.50
N HIS A 431 0.52 -12.96 -15.66
CA HIS A 431 1.19 -11.87 -16.38
C HIS A 431 2.46 -11.40 -15.65
N ALA A 432 2.41 -11.26 -14.31
CA ALA A 432 3.59 -10.93 -13.51
C ALA A 432 4.67 -12.04 -13.59
N HIS A 433 4.27 -13.32 -13.57
CA HIS A 433 5.18 -14.44 -13.75
C HIS A 433 5.82 -14.45 -15.15
N LEU A 434 5.05 -14.18 -16.20
CA LEU A 434 5.57 -14.07 -17.57
C LEU A 434 6.56 -12.90 -17.71
N GLN A 435 6.26 -11.73 -17.15
CA GLN A 435 7.20 -10.59 -17.12
C GLN A 435 8.49 -10.93 -16.33
N GLN A 436 8.38 -11.62 -15.21
CA GLN A 436 9.54 -12.10 -14.45
C GLN A 436 10.36 -13.15 -15.23
N MET A 437 9.71 -14.00 -16.03
CA MET A 437 10.39 -14.94 -16.92
C MET A 437 11.11 -14.21 -18.07
N GLU A 438 10.46 -13.21 -18.67
CA GLU A 438 11.02 -12.37 -19.74
C GLU A 438 12.23 -11.55 -19.26
N ILE A 439 12.16 -10.94 -18.07
CA ILE A 439 13.30 -10.27 -17.44
C ILE A 439 14.46 -11.25 -17.21
N ARG A 440 14.17 -12.49 -16.79
CA ARG A 440 15.21 -13.54 -16.60
C ARG A 440 15.82 -14.01 -17.91
N THR A 441 15.05 -14.14 -18.99
CA THR A 441 15.61 -14.48 -20.31
C THR A 441 16.45 -13.34 -20.86
N ASN A 442 15.99 -12.10 -20.75
CA ASN A 442 16.73 -10.92 -21.23
C ASN A 442 18.05 -10.77 -20.47
N HIS A 443 18.04 -10.89 -19.13
CA HIS A 443 19.26 -10.87 -18.32
C HIS A 443 20.21 -12.06 -18.61
N ARG A 444 19.68 -13.27 -18.89
CA ARG A 444 20.50 -14.41 -19.34
C ARG A 444 21.17 -14.10 -20.69
N ASP A 445 20.44 -13.50 -21.62
CA ASP A 445 20.92 -13.25 -22.98
C ASP A 445 21.89 -12.05 -23.03
N GLU A 446 21.71 -11.06 -22.15
CA GLU A 446 22.70 -10.01 -21.84
C GLU A 446 24.00 -10.62 -21.27
N LEU A 447 23.91 -11.54 -20.30
CA LEU A 447 25.08 -12.24 -19.76
C LEU A 447 25.80 -13.10 -20.81
N LEU A 448 25.06 -13.80 -21.67
CA LEU A 448 25.65 -14.57 -22.79
C LEU A 448 26.34 -13.65 -23.81
N ALA A 449 25.74 -12.51 -24.14
CA ALA A 449 26.37 -11.50 -24.99
C ALA A 449 27.63 -10.88 -24.33
N GLN A 450 27.62 -10.66 -23.02
CA GLN A 450 28.80 -10.19 -22.27
C GLN A 450 29.92 -11.23 -22.26
N ILE A 451 29.59 -12.53 -22.08
CA ILE A 451 30.55 -13.62 -22.16
C ILE A 451 31.15 -13.69 -23.57
N GLN A 452 30.33 -13.68 -24.62
CA GLN A 452 30.83 -13.66 -26.01
C GLN A 452 31.72 -12.45 -26.29
N ALA A 453 31.32 -11.24 -25.86
CA ALA A 453 32.12 -10.03 -26.05
C ALA A 453 33.49 -10.13 -25.36
N ASN A 454 33.54 -10.71 -24.16
CA ASN A 454 34.80 -10.96 -23.43
C ASN A 454 35.66 -12.05 -24.09
N GLU A 455 35.07 -13.12 -24.62
CA GLU A 455 35.80 -14.15 -25.38
C GLU A 455 36.33 -13.60 -26.71
N GLU A 456 35.55 -12.80 -27.42
CA GLU A 456 36.00 -12.08 -28.61
C GLU A 456 37.11 -11.08 -28.31
N PHE A 457 37.04 -10.36 -27.18
CA PHE A 457 38.09 -9.42 -26.76
C PHE A 457 39.40 -10.15 -26.48
N ARG A 458 39.37 -11.21 -25.65
CA ARG A 458 40.54 -12.06 -25.39
C ARG A 458 41.06 -12.75 -26.66
N GLY A 459 40.16 -13.06 -27.59
CA GLY A 459 40.47 -13.58 -28.91
C GLY A 459 41.15 -12.56 -29.84
N LYS A 460 40.82 -11.27 -29.72
CA LYS A 460 41.47 -10.14 -30.43
C LYS A 460 42.84 -9.85 -29.81
N GLU A 461 42.92 -9.67 -28.50
CA GLU A 461 44.15 -9.52 -27.71
C GLU A 461 45.19 -10.62 -28.02
N ARG A 462 44.76 -11.90 -28.02
CA ARG A 462 45.63 -13.03 -28.36
C ARG A 462 46.08 -13.02 -29.83
N LYS A 463 45.26 -12.54 -30.77
CA LYS A 463 45.66 -12.38 -32.18
C LYS A 463 46.65 -11.23 -32.33
N GLU A 464 46.41 -10.11 -31.67
CA GLU A 464 47.27 -8.91 -31.69
C GLU A 464 48.66 -9.24 -31.14
N TYR A 465 48.76 -9.92 -29.99
CA TYR A 465 50.03 -10.41 -29.44
C TYR A 465 50.77 -11.38 -30.41
N LEU A 466 50.05 -12.32 -31.04
CA LEU A 466 50.63 -13.24 -32.02
C LEU A 466 51.05 -12.53 -33.32
N GLU A 467 50.38 -11.44 -33.70
CA GLU A 467 50.75 -10.59 -34.82
C GLU A 467 51.93 -9.69 -34.51
N GLU A 468 52.02 -9.11 -33.32
CA GLU A 468 53.18 -8.36 -32.85
C GLU A 468 54.42 -9.25 -32.83
N GLY A 469 54.31 -10.46 -32.26
CA GLY A 469 55.37 -11.46 -32.34
C GLY A 469 55.74 -11.90 -33.76
N LYS A 470 54.79 -11.85 -34.73
CA LYS A 470 55.11 -12.04 -36.17
C LYS A 470 55.83 -10.82 -36.76
N LYS A 471 55.36 -9.60 -36.47
CA LYS A 471 55.94 -8.33 -36.93
C LYS A 471 57.39 -8.18 -36.45
N LEU A 472 57.65 -8.50 -35.17
CA LEU A 472 59.00 -8.51 -34.59
C LEU A 472 59.93 -9.54 -35.28
N ARG A 473 59.45 -10.78 -35.49
CA ARG A 473 60.20 -11.79 -36.24
C ARG A 473 60.47 -11.37 -37.70
N GLN A 474 59.53 -10.71 -38.35
CA GLN A 474 59.72 -10.18 -39.71
C GLN A 474 60.76 -9.05 -39.70
N GLN A 475 60.69 -8.11 -38.77
CA GLN A 475 61.66 -7.01 -38.64
C GLN A 475 63.07 -7.56 -38.45
N HIS A 476 63.27 -8.52 -37.54
CA HIS A 476 64.58 -9.18 -37.37
C HIS A 476 65.03 -9.97 -38.60
N LEU A 477 64.11 -10.59 -39.36
CA LEU A 477 64.46 -11.26 -40.61
C LEU A 477 64.91 -10.24 -41.67
N GLU A 478 64.20 -9.12 -41.80
CA GLU A 478 64.61 -8.04 -42.70
C GLU A 478 65.93 -7.39 -42.27
N GLU A 479 66.19 -7.21 -40.97
CA GLU A 479 67.48 -6.76 -40.45
C GLU A 479 68.61 -7.74 -40.78
N LYS A 480 68.38 -9.04 -40.56
CA LYS A 480 69.35 -10.10 -40.93
C LYS A 480 69.65 -10.09 -42.43
N MET A 481 68.62 -9.92 -43.28
CA MET A 481 68.79 -9.79 -44.73
C MET A 481 69.52 -8.49 -45.13
N LYS A 482 69.24 -7.35 -44.47
CA LYS A 482 69.97 -6.08 -44.66
C LYS A 482 71.45 -6.24 -44.28
N LEU A 483 71.75 -6.94 -43.18
CA LEU A 483 73.10 -7.16 -42.68
C LEU A 483 73.91 -8.16 -43.53
N GLU A 484 73.32 -9.28 -43.95
CA GLU A 484 73.96 -10.19 -44.93
C GLU A 484 74.16 -9.49 -46.28
N HIS A 485 73.23 -8.65 -46.75
CA HIS A 485 73.45 -7.85 -47.98
C HIS A 485 74.60 -6.84 -47.83
N ILE A 486 74.71 -6.15 -46.69
CA ILE A 486 75.85 -5.26 -46.37
C ILE A 486 77.17 -6.06 -46.33
N LYS A 487 77.16 -7.26 -45.74
CA LYS A 487 78.31 -8.17 -45.69
C LYS A 487 78.71 -8.65 -47.10
N SER A 488 77.78 -9.08 -47.95
CA SER A 488 78.05 -9.42 -49.35
C SER A 488 78.62 -8.23 -50.12
N ARG A 489 78.10 -7.02 -49.92
CA ARG A 489 78.66 -5.80 -50.53
C ARG A 489 80.08 -5.53 -50.05
N LYS A 490 80.36 -5.66 -48.74
CA LYS A 490 81.71 -5.48 -48.19
C LYS A 490 82.69 -6.58 -48.60
N LEU A 491 82.22 -7.81 -48.83
CA LEU A 491 83.03 -8.87 -49.42
C LEU A 491 83.43 -8.53 -50.86
N LYS A 492 82.50 -8.03 -51.69
CA LYS A 492 82.79 -7.55 -53.06
C LYS A 492 83.73 -6.35 -53.08
N GLU A 493 83.55 -5.41 -52.15
CA GLU A 493 84.46 -4.26 -51.99
C GLU A 493 85.91 -4.72 -51.69
N LEU A 494 86.10 -5.80 -50.92
CA LEU A 494 87.41 -6.42 -50.67
C LEU A 494 87.93 -7.25 -51.87
N GLU A 495 87.04 -7.70 -52.75
CA GLU A 495 87.33 -8.41 -54.01
C GLU A 495 87.89 -7.41 -55.04
N GLU A 496 87.22 -6.27 -55.20
CA GLU A 496 87.60 -5.13 -56.05
C GLU A 496 88.91 -4.47 -55.58
N LEU A 497 89.19 -4.49 -54.27
CA LEU A 497 90.46 -4.06 -53.68
C LEU A 497 91.58 -5.12 -53.76
N GLY A 498 91.35 -6.28 -54.38
CA GLY A 498 92.38 -7.30 -54.63
C GLY A 498 92.92 -8.01 -53.38
N VAL A 499 92.14 -8.08 -52.30
CA VAL A 499 92.57 -8.73 -51.04
C VAL A 499 92.58 -10.26 -51.21
N PRO A 500 93.67 -10.98 -50.86
CA PRO A 500 93.70 -12.43 -50.98
C PRO A 500 92.69 -13.15 -50.08
N ASP A 501 92.03 -14.19 -50.62
CA ASP A 501 90.86 -14.85 -50.00
C ASP A 501 91.10 -15.40 -48.58
N LYS A 502 92.35 -15.74 -48.24
CA LYS A 502 92.77 -16.14 -46.89
C LYS A 502 92.34 -15.13 -45.81
N TYR A 503 92.29 -13.84 -46.14
CA TYR A 503 91.87 -12.77 -45.23
C TYR A 503 90.40 -12.38 -45.38
N ARG A 504 89.72 -12.87 -46.43
CA ARG A 504 88.28 -12.62 -46.71
C ARG A 504 87.39 -13.69 -46.08
N ALA A 505 87.90 -14.91 -45.96
CA ALA A 505 87.22 -16.07 -45.36
C ALA A 505 86.73 -15.84 -43.91
N GLU A 506 87.39 -15.00 -43.10
CA GLU A 506 86.91 -14.67 -41.75
C GLU A 506 85.65 -13.79 -41.78
N LEU A 507 85.59 -12.80 -42.67
CA LEU A 507 84.39 -11.96 -42.85
C LEU A 507 83.24 -12.74 -43.46
N GLU A 508 83.53 -13.66 -44.38
CA GLU A 508 82.55 -14.58 -44.98
C GLU A 508 81.92 -15.51 -43.92
N ARG A 509 82.77 -16.15 -43.10
CA ARG A 509 82.36 -17.08 -42.03
C ARG A 509 81.73 -16.38 -40.83
N LYS A 510 81.88 -15.06 -40.69
CA LYS A 510 81.23 -14.28 -39.64
C LYS A 510 79.70 -14.39 -39.78
N ARG A 511 79.07 -15.13 -38.88
CA ARG A 511 77.62 -15.13 -38.72
C ARG A 511 77.17 -13.74 -38.26
N VAL A 512 76.15 -13.18 -38.92
CA VAL A 512 75.38 -12.08 -38.34
C VAL A 512 74.72 -12.60 -37.06
N LEU A 513 74.94 -11.91 -35.93
CA LEU A 513 74.51 -12.37 -34.62
C LEU A 513 73.00 -12.57 -34.57
N GLU A 514 72.59 -13.75 -34.12
CA GLU A 514 71.22 -14.01 -33.73
C GLU A 514 71.02 -13.42 -32.34
N LEU A 515 70.28 -12.31 -32.26
CA LEU A 515 69.85 -11.76 -30.98
C LEU A 515 68.93 -12.78 -30.32
N ASN A 516 69.36 -13.33 -29.19
CA ASN A 516 68.59 -14.31 -28.43
C ASN A 516 67.31 -13.67 -27.89
N VAL A 517 66.22 -13.77 -28.65
CA VAL A 517 64.87 -13.51 -28.16
C VAL A 517 64.49 -14.65 -27.21
N THR A 518 64.89 -14.52 -25.94
CA THR A 518 64.43 -15.37 -24.86
C THR A 518 62.93 -15.17 -24.69
N SER A 519 62.13 -16.10 -25.20
CA SER A 519 60.68 -16.12 -25.05
C SER A 519 60.29 -16.31 -23.59
N GLY A 520 59.66 -15.30 -23.00
CA GLY A 520 58.73 -15.45 -21.89
C GLY A 520 57.32 -15.67 -22.42
#